data_AF-A0A6N8NMU1-F1
#
_entry.id   AF-A0A6N8NMU1-F1
#
_cell.length_a   1.000
_cell.length_b   1.000
_cell.length_c   1.000
_cell.angle_alpha   90.00
_cell.angle_beta   90.00
_cell.angle_gamma   90.00
#
_symmetry.space_group_name_H-M   'P 1'
#
loop_
_entity.id
_entity.type
_entity.pdbx_description
1 polymer ?
#
loop_
_entity_poly.entity_id
_entity_poly.type
_entity_poly.pdbx_seq_one_letter_code
_entity_poly.pdbx_strand_id
1 'polypeptide(L)'
;TSNEAAFLYQLFAREYGSNNFPDCSNMCHEPTSVGLAASIGVGKGTVLLEDFEKCDLVICIGHNPGTNHPRMLTSLRALVKRGAKMIAINPLQERGLERFTAPQNPFEMLTNSETQLASAYYNVRIGGDMALLKGMMRLLIERDDAASAAGRPSLLDDEFIQTHTVGFDELRRDVLNSEWKDIERISGLSQTQIAELADAYAAAERTIICYGMGITQHEHGTQNVQQLVNLLLMKGNIGKPGAGICPLRGHSNVQGDRTVGITEKP
;
A
#
# COMPACT_ATOMS: atom_id res chain seq x y z
N THR A 1 -18.46 14.59 8.38
CA THR A 1 -18.77 15.66 9.35
C THR A 1 -17.52 16.47 9.61
N SER A 2 -17.55 17.64 10.27
CA SER A 2 -16.29 18.25 10.77
C SER A 2 -15.85 17.55 12.05
N ASN A 3 -14.59 17.71 12.46
CA ASN A 3 -14.09 17.10 13.70
C ASN A 3 -14.84 17.59 14.93
N GLU A 4 -15.15 18.89 14.99
CA GLU A 4 -15.86 19.52 16.09
C GLU A 4 -17.27 18.96 16.22
N ALA A 5 -18.00 18.87 15.10
CA ALA A 5 -19.34 18.33 15.09
C ALA A 5 -19.35 16.82 15.39
N ALA A 6 -18.39 16.05 14.88
CA ALA A 6 -18.25 14.62 15.18
C ALA A 6 -17.91 14.38 16.66
N PHE A 7 -17.03 15.19 17.24
CA PHE A 7 -16.68 15.12 18.65
C PHE A 7 -17.89 15.40 19.55
N LEU A 8 -18.65 16.47 19.27
CA LEU A 8 -19.86 16.78 20.02
C LEU A 8 -20.94 15.70 19.86
N TYR A 9 -21.08 15.16 18.65
CA TYR A 9 -22.05 14.10 18.37
C TYR A 9 -21.75 12.81 19.14
N GLN A 10 -20.50 12.34 19.15
CA GLN A 10 -20.17 11.14 19.91
C GLN A 10 -20.37 11.34 21.41
N LEU A 11 -20.04 12.52 21.93
CA LEU A 11 -20.18 12.82 23.35
C LEU A 11 -21.65 12.81 23.76
N PHE A 12 -22.50 13.48 22.98
CA PHE A 12 -23.94 13.51 23.21
C PHE A 12 -24.56 12.11 23.24
N ALA A 13 -24.28 11.28 22.23
CA ALA A 13 -24.89 9.95 22.16
C ALA A 13 -24.32 8.98 23.22
N ARG A 14 -23.07 9.15 23.67
CA ARG A 14 -22.51 8.39 24.81
C ARG A 14 -23.12 8.82 26.14
N GLU A 15 -23.33 10.12 26.35
CA GLU A 15 -24.06 10.63 27.52
C GLU A 15 -25.51 10.13 27.55
N TYR A 16 -26.11 9.98 26.36
CA TYR A 16 -27.42 9.33 26.20
C TYR A 16 -27.39 7.80 26.42
N GLY A 17 -26.21 7.20 26.62
CA GLY A 17 -26.04 5.77 26.92
C GLY A 17 -25.83 4.87 25.71
N SER A 18 -25.43 5.40 24.56
CA SER A 18 -25.18 4.64 23.33
C SER A 18 -23.73 4.75 22.84
N ASN A 19 -23.13 3.59 22.56
CA ASN A 19 -21.87 3.50 21.81
C ASN A 19 -22.07 3.20 20.32
N ASN A 20 -23.31 3.20 19.83
CA ASN A 20 -23.61 2.76 18.47
C ASN A 20 -23.27 3.84 17.43
N PHE A 21 -22.01 3.88 17.00
CA PHE A 21 -21.49 4.81 15.98
C PHE A 21 -20.92 4.07 14.76
N PRO A 22 -21.78 3.46 13.92
CA PRO A 22 -21.33 2.97 12.64
C PRO A 22 -20.90 4.16 11.76
N ASP A 23 -19.76 4.01 11.10
CA ASP A 23 -19.23 4.96 10.15
C ASP A 23 -19.00 4.28 8.80
N CYS A 24 -19.01 5.06 7.72
CA CYS A 24 -18.72 4.55 6.38
C CYS A 24 -17.33 3.87 6.30
N SER A 25 -16.36 4.24 7.15
CA SER A 25 -15.09 3.52 7.23
C SER A 25 -15.20 2.08 7.69
N ASN A 26 -16.25 1.69 8.42
CA ASN A 26 -16.46 0.29 8.77
C ASN A 26 -16.51 -0.59 7.50
N MET A 27 -17.09 -0.09 6.42
CA MET A 27 -17.18 -0.79 5.13
C MET A 27 -15.95 -0.62 4.24
N CYS A 28 -15.22 0.50 4.38
CA CYS A 28 -14.12 0.83 3.46
C CYS A 28 -12.74 0.43 4.00
N HIS A 29 -12.45 0.70 5.27
CA HIS A 29 -11.10 0.62 5.83
C HIS A 29 -11.04 0.04 7.24
N GLU A 30 -12.08 -0.60 7.75
CA GLU A 30 -11.98 -1.36 9.00
C GLU A 30 -10.82 -2.37 8.97
N PRO A 31 -10.59 -3.11 7.86
CA PRO A 31 -9.44 -4.00 7.76
C PRO A 31 -8.09 -3.29 7.82
N THR A 32 -8.03 -2.02 7.39
CA THR A 32 -6.84 -1.17 7.60
C THR A 32 -6.67 -0.81 9.06
N SER A 33 -7.74 -0.38 9.73
CA SER A 33 -7.70 0.01 11.15
C SER A 33 -7.24 -1.15 12.03
N VAL A 34 -7.70 -2.36 11.74
CA VAL A 34 -7.31 -3.58 12.46
C VAL A 34 -5.92 -4.06 12.04
N GLY A 35 -5.67 -4.21 10.73
CA GLY A 35 -4.44 -4.79 10.20
C GLY A 35 -3.20 -3.93 10.51
N LEU A 36 -3.28 -2.62 10.27
CA LEU A 36 -2.15 -1.74 10.56
C LEU A 36 -1.92 -1.56 12.07
N ALA A 37 -2.97 -1.47 12.88
CA ALA A 37 -2.80 -1.37 14.34
C ALA A 37 -2.09 -2.62 14.89
N ALA A 38 -2.44 -3.81 14.40
CA ALA A 38 -1.77 -5.04 14.79
C ALA A 38 -0.31 -5.12 14.30
N SER A 39 0.00 -4.62 13.10
CA SER A 39 1.35 -4.73 12.53
C SER A 39 2.32 -3.61 12.96
N ILE A 40 1.85 -2.38 13.10
CA ILE A 40 2.70 -1.19 13.34
C ILE A 40 2.16 -0.29 14.46
N GLY A 41 1.17 -0.74 15.24
CA GLY A 41 0.63 0.00 16.37
C GLY A 41 -0.26 1.19 16.01
N VAL A 42 -0.46 1.48 14.72
CA VAL A 42 -1.26 2.62 14.27
C VAL A 42 -2.18 2.25 13.10
N GLY A 43 -3.47 2.55 13.21
CA GLY A 43 -4.49 2.25 12.19
C GLY A 43 -4.56 3.22 11.00
N LYS A 44 -3.51 4.02 10.75
CA LYS A 44 -3.50 5.10 9.74
C LYS A 44 -2.24 5.05 8.88
N GLY A 45 -2.25 5.77 7.77
CA GLY A 45 -1.07 5.87 6.91
C GLY A 45 0.11 6.51 7.61
N THR A 46 1.31 6.10 7.23
CA THR A 46 2.58 6.60 7.78
C THR A 46 3.28 7.59 6.84
N VAL A 47 2.62 7.96 5.75
CA VAL A 47 3.18 8.71 4.62
C VAL A 47 2.54 10.09 4.56
N LEU A 48 3.36 11.13 4.42
CA LEU A 48 2.96 12.50 4.14
C LEU A 48 3.09 12.82 2.64
N LEU A 49 2.53 13.95 2.21
CA LEU A 49 2.63 14.37 0.81
C LEU A 49 4.09 14.62 0.40
N GLU A 50 4.91 15.16 1.30
CA GLU A 50 6.33 15.42 1.09
C GLU A 50 7.16 14.14 0.89
N ASP A 51 6.67 12.98 1.35
CA ASP A 51 7.37 11.71 1.15
C ASP A 51 7.36 11.29 -0.33
N PHE A 52 6.33 11.66 -1.09
CA PHE A 52 6.33 11.46 -2.54
C PHE A 52 7.45 12.25 -3.24
N GLU A 53 8.02 13.27 -2.59
CA GLU A 53 9.17 14.03 -3.11
C GLU A 53 10.50 13.29 -2.95
N LYS A 54 10.56 12.30 -2.05
CA LYS A 54 11.79 11.55 -1.69
C LYS A 54 11.75 10.08 -2.10
N CYS A 55 10.57 9.57 -2.44
CA CYS A 55 10.30 8.19 -2.82
C CYS A 55 10.96 7.79 -4.15
N ASP A 56 11.49 6.57 -4.23
CA ASP A 56 12.10 6.01 -5.44
C ASP A 56 11.13 5.11 -6.21
N LEU A 57 10.24 4.44 -5.48
CA LEU A 57 9.23 3.53 -6.04
C LEU A 57 7.88 3.69 -5.34
N VAL A 58 6.83 3.96 -6.12
CA VAL A 58 5.45 3.82 -5.64
C VAL A 58 4.83 2.55 -6.20
N ILE A 59 4.29 1.72 -5.32
CA ILE A 59 3.44 0.59 -5.70
C ILE A 59 1.99 0.99 -5.42
N CYS A 60 1.20 1.18 -6.48
CA CYS A 60 -0.23 1.45 -6.45
C CYS A 60 -0.98 0.12 -6.60
N ILE A 61 -1.56 -0.40 -5.52
CA ILE A 61 -2.24 -1.69 -5.49
C ILE A 61 -3.71 -1.58 -5.02
N GLY A 62 -4.64 -2.15 -5.79
CA GLY A 62 -6.06 -2.21 -5.39
C GLY A 62 -6.72 -0.83 -5.18
N HIS A 63 -6.34 0.17 -5.99
CA HIS A 63 -7.01 1.48 -6.02
C HIS A 63 -6.96 2.12 -7.40
N ASN A 64 -7.87 3.07 -7.66
CA ASN A 64 -7.91 3.85 -8.90
C ASN A 64 -7.84 5.36 -8.58
N PRO A 65 -6.67 5.99 -8.62
CA PRO A 65 -6.53 7.42 -8.33
C PRO A 65 -7.16 8.30 -9.42
N GLY A 66 -7.37 7.77 -10.64
CA GLY A 66 -8.05 8.45 -11.74
C GLY A 66 -9.44 8.98 -11.36
N THR A 67 -10.18 8.16 -10.63
CA THR A 67 -11.57 8.43 -10.25
C THR A 67 -11.72 8.72 -8.76
N ASN A 68 -10.91 8.08 -7.90
CA ASN A 68 -11.15 8.07 -6.46
C ASN A 68 -10.28 9.11 -5.73
N HIS A 69 -9.09 9.42 -6.26
CA HIS A 69 -8.14 10.36 -5.67
C HIS A 69 -7.45 11.26 -6.71
N PRO A 70 -8.17 12.04 -7.55
CA PRO A 70 -7.56 12.73 -8.69
C PRO A 70 -6.43 13.69 -8.33
N ARG A 71 -6.44 14.25 -7.11
CA ARG A 71 -5.35 15.11 -6.61
C ARG A 71 -4.02 14.35 -6.48
N MET A 72 -4.07 13.06 -6.15
CA MET A 72 -2.88 12.21 -6.03
C MET A 72 -2.14 12.06 -7.37
N LEU A 73 -2.84 12.13 -8.50
CA LEU A 73 -2.22 12.07 -9.83
C LEU A 73 -1.18 13.18 -10.05
N THR A 74 -1.36 14.34 -9.39
CA THR A 74 -0.38 15.43 -9.47
C THR A 74 0.92 15.03 -8.78
N SER A 75 0.84 14.40 -7.60
CA SER A 75 2.00 13.89 -6.87
C SER A 75 2.69 12.74 -7.61
N LEU A 76 1.90 11.80 -8.15
CA LEU A 76 2.42 10.69 -8.95
C LEU A 76 3.12 11.19 -10.22
N ARG A 77 2.54 12.18 -10.92
CA ARG A 77 3.18 12.82 -12.08
C ARG A 77 4.48 13.50 -11.70
N ALA A 78 4.51 14.25 -10.59
CA ALA A 78 5.73 14.92 -10.13
C ALA A 78 6.84 13.90 -9.79
N LEU A 79 6.47 12.80 -9.13
CA LEU A 79 7.36 11.69 -8.81
C LEU A 79 7.96 11.04 -10.07
N VAL A 80 7.13 10.72 -11.05
CA VAL A 80 7.62 10.09 -12.29
C VAL A 80 8.49 11.05 -13.11
N LYS A 81 8.14 12.35 -13.15
CA LYS A 81 8.99 13.37 -13.80
C LYS A 81 10.35 13.56 -13.13
N ARG A 82 10.46 13.26 -11.83
CA ARG A 82 11.75 13.21 -11.12
C ARG A 82 12.60 11.99 -11.50
N GLY A 83 12.00 10.97 -12.12
CA GLY A 83 12.66 9.73 -12.51
C GLY A 83 12.42 8.56 -11.56
N ALA A 84 11.59 8.74 -10.52
CA ALA A 84 11.14 7.65 -9.67
C ALA A 84 10.11 6.78 -10.41
N LYS A 85 10.00 5.50 -10.01
CA LYS A 85 9.15 4.52 -10.67
C LYS A 85 7.78 4.44 -10.02
N MET A 86 6.77 4.13 -10.81
CA MET A 86 5.44 3.79 -10.34
C MET A 86 5.03 2.45 -10.94
N ILE A 87 4.55 1.54 -10.10
CA ILE A 87 3.99 0.26 -10.54
C ILE A 87 2.53 0.19 -10.14
N ALA A 88 1.69 -0.24 -11.08
CA ALA A 88 0.27 -0.43 -10.86
C ALA A 88 -0.08 -1.93 -10.78
N ILE A 89 -0.87 -2.31 -9.78
CA ILE A 89 -1.33 -3.67 -9.56
C ILE A 89 -2.85 -3.62 -9.35
N ASN A 90 -3.61 -4.10 -10.33
CA ASN A 90 -5.07 -4.06 -10.29
C ASN A 90 -5.63 -5.09 -11.30
N PRO A 91 -6.72 -5.82 -10.99
CA PRO A 91 -7.33 -6.72 -11.96
C PRO A 91 -7.71 -6.07 -13.29
N LEU A 92 -8.19 -4.82 -13.26
CA LEU A 92 -8.59 -4.06 -14.45
C LEU A 92 -7.54 -2.99 -14.76
N GLN A 93 -7.20 -2.83 -16.05
CA GLN A 93 -6.35 -1.72 -16.51
C GLN A 93 -7.14 -0.41 -16.50
N GLU A 94 -6.59 0.60 -15.85
CA GLU A 94 -7.24 1.88 -15.59
C GLU A 94 -6.40 3.02 -16.15
N ARG A 95 -6.99 3.85 -17.01
CA ARG A 95 -6.27 4.94 -17.69
C ARG A 95 -5.55 5.89 -16.73
N GLY A 96 -6.17 6.19 -15.59
CA GLY A 96 -5.60 7.09 -14.59
C GLY A 96 -4.35 6.55 -13.88
N LEU A 97 -4.06 5.25 -14.02
CA LEU A 97 -2.80 4.65 -13.56
C LEU A 97 -1.76 4.56 -14.68
N GLU A 98 -2.18 4.48 -15.93
CA GLU A 98 -1.28 4.43 -17.09
C GLU A 98 -0.70 5.79 -17.43
N ARG A 99 -1.55 6.83 -17.50
CA ARG A 99 -1.12 8.15 -17.97
C ARG A 99 -1.99 9.28 -17.44
N PHE A 100 -1.41 10.47 -17.37
CA PHE A 100 -2.08 11.66 -16.86
C PHE A 100 -1.65 12.92 -17.60
N THR A 101 -2.64 13.77 -17.89
CA THR A 101 -2.46 15.11 -18.45
C THR A 101 -2.85 16.11 -17.38
N ALA A 102 -1.92 16.96 -16.94
CA ALA A 102 -2.20 17.86 -15.82
C ALA A 102 -3.11 19.02 -16.28
N PRO A 103 -4.35 19.12 -15.78
CA PRO A 103 -5.29 20.17 -16.22
C PRO A 103 -4.84 21.57 -15.78
N GLN A 104 -4.02 21.65 -14.75
CA GLN A 104 -3.44 22.90 -14.26
C GLN A 104 -2.17 23.31 -15.01
N ASN A 105 -1.68 22.52 -15.97
CA ASN A 105 -0.51 22.85 -16.77
C ASN A 105 -0.97 23.34 -18.17
N PRO A 106 -0.88 24.65 -18.47
CA PRO A 106 -1.35 25.19 -19.75
C PRO A 106 -0.65 24.58 -20.96
N PHE A 107 0.62 24.25 -20.85
CA PHE A 107 1.38 23.65 -21.94
C PHE A 107 0.89 22.23 -22.25
N GLU A 108 0.67 21.39 -21.23
CA GLU A 108 0.13 20.04 -21.43
C GLU A 108 -1.29 20.07 -22.00
N MET A 109 -2.10 21.04 -21.58
CA MET A 109 -3.45 21.26 -22.13
C MET A 109 -3.46 21.71 -23.59
N LEU A 110 -2.52 22.58 -23.98
CA LEU A 110 -2.42 23.08 -25.36
C LEU A 110 -1.83 22.04 -26.31
N THR A 111 -0.92 21.19 -25.83
CA THR A 111 -0.21 20.20 -26.65
C THR A 111 -0.83 18.81 -26.61
N ASN A 112 -1.81 18.58 -25.73
CA ASN A 112 -2.33 17.25 -25.38
C ASN A 112 -1.22 16.26 -24.97
N SER A 113 -0.12 16.76 -24.37
CA SER A 113 0.99 15.91 -23.96
C SER A 113 0.65 15.14 -22.69
N GLU A 114 0.72 13.81 -22.74
CA GLU A 114 0.44 12.94 -21.60
C GLU A 114 1.74 12.56 -20.86
N THR A 115 1.72 12.50 -19.53
CA THR A 115 2.79 11.87 -18.75
C THR A 115 2.43 10.40 -18.55
N GLN A 116 3.27 9.48 -19.04
CA GLN A 116 3.20 8.06 -18.69
C GLN A 116 3.50 7.93 -17.18
N LEU A 117 2.59 7.34 -16.43
CA LEU A 117 2.67 7.20 -14.98
C LEU A 117 3.28 5.85 -14.61
N ALA A 118 2.54 4.75 -14.78
CA ALA A 118 3.02 3.42 -14.43
C ALA A 118 4.11 2.95 -15.42
N SER A 119 5.29 2.61 -14.90
CA SER A 119 6.35 1.95 -15.66
C SER A 119 6.05 0.47 -15.91
N ALA A 120 5.20 -0.14 -15.09
CA ALA A 120 4.72 -1.52 -15.25
C ALA A 120 3.29 -1.64 -14.69
N TYR A 121 2.51 -2.53 -15.31
CA TYR A 121 1.14 -2.84 -14.90
C TYR A 121 0.96 -4.34 -14.76
N TYR A 122 0.48 -4.79 -13.60
CA TYR A 122 0.26 -6.20 -13.32
C TYR A 122 -1.22 -6.47 -13.02
N ASN A 123 -1.84 -7.28 -13.87
CA ASN A 123 -3.24 -7.70 -13.74
C ASN A 123 -3.35 -8.89 -12.80
N VAL A 124 -3.30 -8.62 -11.49
CA VAL A 124 -3.56 -9.64 -10.46
C VAL A 124 -5.01 -10.13 -10.57
N ARG A 125 -5.24 -11.42 -10.34
CA ARG A 125 -6.60 -11.96 -10.25
C ARG A 125 -7.30 -11.39 -9.03
N ILE A 126 -8.63 -11.23 -9.11
CA ILE A 126 -9.46 -10.83 -7.96
C ILE A 126 -9.21 -11.79 -6.79
N GLY A 127 -8.77 -11.26 -5.64
CA GLY A 127 -8.41 -12.04 -4.46
C GLY A 127 -7.04 -12.73 -4.53
N GLY A 128 -6.24 -12.46 -5.56
CA GLY A 128 -4.91 -13.02 -5.77
C GLY A 128 -3.78 -12.25 -5.05
N ASP A 129 -4.11 -11.18 -4.33
CA ASP A 129 -3.17 -10.23 -3.72
C ASP A 129 -2.22 -10.91 -2.72
N MET A 130 -2.77 -11.75 -1.84
CA MET A 130 -1.99 -12.55 -0.88
C MET A 130 -0.95 -13.42 -1.57
N ALA A 131 -1.32 -14.09 -2.66
CA ALA A 131 -0.42 -14.96 -3.42
C ALA A 131 0.67 -14.15 -4.13
N LEU A 132 0.32 -12.99 -4.70
CA LEU A 132 1.29 -12.06 -5.29
C LEU A 132 2.31 -11.59 -4.24
N LEU A 133 1.85 -11.13 -3.08
CA LEU A 133 2.72 -10.64 -2.00
C LEU A 133 3.61 -11.75 -1.45
N LYS A 134 3.10 -12.98 -1.29
CA LYS A 134 3.90 -14.16 -0.96
C LYS A 134 4.96 -14.44 -2.03
N GLY A 135 4.60 -14.38 -3.32
CA GLY A 135 5.55 -14.56 -4.42
C GLY A 135 6.68 -13.51 -4.41
N MET A 136 6.34 -12.25 -4.15
CA MET A 136 7.33 -11.19 -4.01
C MET A 136 8.28 -11.43 -2.83
N MET A 137 7.73 -11.69 -1.64
CA MET A 137 8.53 -11.97 -0.44
C MET A 137 9.40 -13.20 -0.63
N ARG A 138 8.87 -14.25 -1.28
CA ARG A 138 9.61 -15.49 -1.57
C ARG A 138 10.84 -15.19 -2.41
N LEU A 139 10.69 -14.43 -3.50
CA LEU A 139 11.82 -14.06 -4.35
C LEU A 139 12.83 -13.17 -3.62
N LEU A 140 12.37 -12.25 -2.78
CA LEU A 140 13.28 -11.42 -1.98
C LEU A 140 14.13 -12.29 -1.04
N ILE A 141 13.50 -13.23 -0.32
CA ILE A 141 14.20 -14.17 0.58
C ILE A 141 15.16 -15.07 -0.20
N GLU A 142 14.71 -15.70 -1.28
CA GLU A 142 15.54 -16.60 -2.09
C GLU A 142 16.75 -15.86 -2.70
N ARG A 143 16.58 -14.61 -3.12
CA ARG A 143 17.66 -13.77 -3.67
C ARG A 143 18.60 -13.28 -2.58
N ASP A 144 18.08 -12.96 -1.41
CA ASP A 144 18.86 -12.58 -0.24
C ASP A 144 19.74 -13.74 0.25
N ASP A 145 19.18 -14.95 0.37
CA ASP A 145 19.92 -16.17 0.69
C ASP A 145 21.05 -16.39 -0.32
N ALA A 146 20.77 -16.21 -1.62
CA ALA A 146 21.75 -16.34 -2.69
C ALA A 146 22.80 -15.21 -2.72
N ALA A 147 22.46 -14.01 -2.26
CA ALA A 147 23.40 -12.89 -2.09
C ALA A 147 24.34 -13.19 -0.92
N SER A 148 23.80 -13.60 0.22
CA SER A 148 24.53 -14.00 1.42
C SER A 148 25.49 -15.16 1.14
N ALA A 149 25.03 -16.22 0.45
CA ALA A 149 25.88 -17.35 0.06
C ALA A 149 27.03 -16.95 -0.89
N ALA A 150 26.85 -15.87 -1.66
CA ALA A 150 27.86 -15.31 -2.57
C ALA A 150 28.70 -14.19 -1.92
N GLY A 151 28.52 -13.90 -0.63
CA GLY A 151 29.22 -12.81 0.07
C GLY A 151 28.87 -11.40 -0.44
N ARG A 152 27.69 -11.24 -1.05
CA ARG A 152 27.16 -9.94 -1.50
C ARG A 152 26.31 -9.30 -0.40
N PRO A 153 26.10 -7.96 -0.44
CA PRO A 153 25.22 -7.28 0.51
C PRO A 153 23.81 -7.87 0.52
N SER A 154 23.18 -7.89 1.70
CA SER A 154 21.78 -8.30 1.88
C SER A 154 20.84 -7.39 1.08
N LEU A 155 19.76 -7.98 0.56
CA LEU A 155 18.66 -7.27 -0.09
C LEU A 155 17.59 -6.83 0.93
N LEU A 156 17.57 -7.48 2.09
CA LEU A 156 16.72 -7.20 3.22
C LEU A 156 17.41 -6.20 4.17
N ASP A 157 16.63 -5.62 5.08
CA ASP A 157 17.16 -4.77 6.13
C ASP A 157 17.31 -5.57 7.42
N ASP A 158 18.38 -6.37 7.52
CA ASP A 158 18.61 -7.30 8.63
C ASP A 158 18.63 -6.60 9.99
N GLU A 159 19.23 -5.41 10.07
CA GLU A 159 19.28 -4.62 11.31
C GLU A 159 17.88 -4.17 11.73
N PHE A 160 17.09 -3.66 10.78
CA PHE A 160 15.71 -3.28 11.03
C PHE A 160 14.86 -4.49 11.42
N ILE A 161 14.99 -5.62 10.73
CA ILE A 161 14.26 -6.85 11.02
C ILE A 161 14.57 -7.31 12.45
N GLN A 162 15.84 -7.38 12.84
CA GLN A 162 16.25 -7.84 14.17
C GLN A 162 15.82 -6.89 15.29
N THR A 163 15.84 -5.58 15.03
CA THR A 163 15.63 -4.56 16.07
C THR A 163 14.16 -4.13 16.20
N HIS A 164 13.42 -4.10 15.09
CA HIS A 164 12.12 -3.45 15.00
C HIS A 164 10.98 -4.37 14.55
N THR A 165 11.23 -5.66 14.37
CA THR A 165 10.20 -6.63 13.98
C THR A 165 10.15 -7.83 14.90
N VAL A 166 9.04 -8.57 14.83
CA VAL A 166 8.86 -9.88 15.45
C VAL A 166 8.20 -10.79 14.42
N GLY A 167 8.44 -12.10 14.51
CA GLY A 167 7.76 -13.08 13.67
C GLY A 167 8.34 -13.26 12.25
N PHE A 168 9.52 -12.71 11.97
CA PHE A 168 10.13 -12.83 10.64
C PHE A 168 10.45 -14.29 10.28
N ASP A 169 10.91 -15.11 11.23
CA ASP A 169 11.22 -16.52 10.99
C ASP A 169 9.96 -17.35 10.68
N GLU A 170 8.84 -17.05 11.35
CA GLU A 170 7.52 -17.62 11.02
C GLU A 170 7.08 -17.23 9.61
N LEU A 171 7.18 -15.94 9.27
CA LEU A 171 6.86 -15.42 7.94
C LEU A 171 7.72 -16.09 6.87
N ARG A 172 9.04 -16.13 7.07
CA ARG A 172 10.01 -16.74 6.15
C ARG A 172 9.65 -18.20 5.89
N ARG A 173 9.33 -18.97 6.92
CA ARG A 173 8.90 -20.38 6.78
C ARG A 173 7.60 -20.51 6.00
N ASP A 174 6.58 -19.72 6.33
CA ASP A 174 5.29 -19.74 5.63
C ASP A 174 5.42 -19.39 4.14
N VAL A 175 6.22 -18.36 3.83
CA VAL A 175 6.47 -17.92 2.47
C VAL A 175 7.24 -18.98 1.66
N LEU A 176 8.31 -19.56 2.22
CA LEU A 176 9.11 -20.57 1.51
C LEU A 176 8.37 -21.91 1.36
N ASN A 177 7.40 -22.21 2.22
CA ASN A 177 6.52 -23.38 2.08
C ASN A 177 5.41 -23.19 1.02
N SER A 178 5.23 -21.98 0.48
CA SER A 178 4.17 -21.71 -0.50
C SER A 178 4.63 -22.09 -1.91
N GLU A 179 4.02 -23.11 -2.53
CA GLU A 179 4.44 -23.59 -3.86
C GLU A 179 4.24 -22.56 -4.98
N TRP A 180 5.21 -22.46 -5.90
CA TRP A 180 5.12 -21.57 -7.06
C TRP A 180 3.88 -21.83 -7.92
N LYS A 181 3.50 -23.10 -8.08
CA LYS A 181 2.28 -23.49 -8.80
C LYS A 181 1.03 -22.84 -8.22
N ASP A 182 0.94 -22.74 -6.89
CA ASP A 182 -0.18 -22.09 -6.22
C ASP A 182 -0.08 -20.57 -6.27
N ILE A 183 1.13 -20.01 -6.13
CA ILE A 183 1.37 -18.57 -6.28
C ILE A 183 0.92 -18.09 -7.65
N GLU A 184 1.37 -18.72 -8.73
CA GLU A 184 1.01 -18.35 -10.10
C GLU A 184 -0.48 -18.58 -10.37
N ARG A 185 -1.00 -19.74 -9.93
CA ARG A 185 -2.41 -20.08 -10.10
C ARG A 185 -3.30 -19.08 -9.37
N ILE A 186 -3.02 -18.71 -8.13
CA ILE A 186 -3.93 -17.87 -7.33
C ILE A 186 -3.77 -16.39 -7.70
N SER A 187 -2.53 -15.89 -7.84
CA SER A 187 -2.27 -14.50 -8.23
C SER A 187 -2.68 -14.22 -9.68
N GLY A 188 -2.67 -15.23 -10.55
CA GLY A 188 -2.87 -15.07 -11.99
C GLY A 188 -1.68 -14.45 -12.72
N LEU A 189 -0.54 -14.28 -12.05
CA LEU A 189 0.68 -13.74 -12.61
C LEU A 189 1.74 -14.84 -12.72
N SER A 190 2.52 -14.82 -13.80
CA SER A 190 3.66 -15.73 -13.95
C SER A 190 4.77 -15.39 -12.96
N GLN A 191 5.60 -16.39 -12.63
CA GLN A 191 6.80 -16.18 -11.81
C GLN A 191 7.71 -15.08 -12.39
N THR A 192 7.81 -14.96 -13.71
CA THR A 192 8.57 -13.89 -14.38
C THR A 192 8.01 -12.50 -14.05
N GLN A 193 6.69 -12.32 -14.14
CA GLN A 193 6.05 -11.03 -13.81
C GLN A 193 6.24 -10.67 -12.33
N ILE A 194 6.11 -11.65 -11.44
CA ILE A 194 6.35 -11.46 -10.01
C ILE A 194 7.83 -11.13 -9.75
N ALA A 195 8.74 -11.73 -10.51
CA ALA A 195 10.17 -11.47 -10.44
C ALA A 195 10.53 -10.04 -10.84
N GLU A 196 9.98 -9.54 -11.94
CA GLU A 196 10.16 -8.14 -12.36
C GLU A 196 9.71 -7.16 -11.27
N LEU A 197 8.55 -7.41 -10.67
CA LEU A 197 8.01 -6.61 -9.57
C LEU A 197 8.91 -6.67 -8.33
N ALA A 198 9.35 -7.87 -7.94
CA ALA A 198 10.26 -8.08 -6.83
C ALA A 198 11.64 -7.46 -7.08
N ASP A 199 12.14 -7.47 -8.31
CA ASP A 199 13.41 -6.82 -8.70
C ASP A 199 13.30 -5.29 -8.62
N ALA A 200 12.20 -4.72 -9.11
CA ALA A 200 11.96 -3.28 -8.98
C ALA A 200 11.89 -2.85 -7.51
N TYR A 201 11.22 -3.64 -6.67
CA TYR A 201 11.15 -3.40 -5.23
C TYR A 201 12.50 -3.58 -4.53
N ALA A 202 13.25 -4.62 -4.88
CA ALA A 202 14.57 -4.87 -4.32
C ALA A 202 15.56 -3.74 -4.61
N ALA A 203 15.50 -3.17 -5.82
CA ALA A 203 16.37 -2.08 -6.28
C ALA A 203 16.01 -0.70 -5.71
N ALA A 204 14.79 -0.51 -5.20
CA ALA A 204 14.36 0.76 -4.62
C ALA A 204 14.77 0.87 -3.15
N GLU A 205 15.39 1.99 -2.77
CA GLU A 205 15.74 2.26 -1.37
C GLU A 205 14.51 2.72 -0.60
N ARG A 206 13.69 3.61 -1.18
CA ARG A 206 12.52 4.20 -0.53
C ARG A 206 11.26 3.86 -1.32
N THR A 207 10.43 2.98 -0.73
CA THR A 207 9.18 2.54 -1.35
C THR A 207 7.95 3.00 -0.57
N ILE A 208 6.98 3.58 -1.27
CA ILE A 208 5.64 3.83 -0.76
C ILE A 208 4.67 2.82 -1.38
N ILE A 209 3.90 2.12 -0.55
CA ILE A 209 2.76 1.31 -1.02
C ILE A 209 1.48 2.12 -0.82
N CYS A 210 0.84 2.48 -1.92
CA CYS A 210 -0.48 3.11 -1.95
C CYS A 210 -1.55 2.05 -2.21
N TYR A 211 -2.59 2.00 -1.36
CA TYR A 211 -3.68 1.06 -1.56
C TYR A 211 -5.04 1.64 -1.16
N GLY A 212 -6.11 1.00 -1.63
CA GLY A 212 -7.48 1.42 -1.39
C GLY A 212 -8.41 0.25 -1.11
N MET A 213 -9.68 0.42 -1.48
CA MET A 213 -10.74 -0.55 -1.19
C MET A 213 -10.57 -1.89 -1.92
N GLY A 214 -9.82 -1.93 -3.02
CA GLY A 214 -9.47 -3.17 -3.72
C GLY A 214 -8.50 -4.07 -2.96
N ILE A 215 -8.03 -3.66 -1.77
CA ILE A 215 -7.29 -4.53 -0.84
C ILE A 215 -8.14 -4.86 0.38
N THR A 216 -8.94 -3.90 0.86
CA THR A 216 -9.62 -4.02 2.15
C THR A 216 -11.00 -4.68 2.06
N GLN A 217 -11.72 -4.60 0.94
CA GLN A 217 -13.08 -5.15 0.84
C GLN A 217 -13.15 -6.65 0.52
N HIS A 218 -12.01 -7.33 0.62
CA HIS A 218 -11.93 -8.78 0.56
C HIS A 218 -12.24 -9.41 1.93
N GLU A 219 -12.71 -10.66 1.93
CA GLU A 219 -12.84 -11.47 3.15
C GLU A 219 -11.52 -11.54 3.94
N HIS A 220 -10.39 -11.56 3.23
CA HIS A 220 -9.04 -11.56 3.81
C HIS A 220 -8.36 -10.18 3.78
N GLY A 221 -9.14 -9.09 3.77
CA GLY A 221 -8.61 -7.74 3.63
C GLY A 221 -7.64 -7.33 4.75
N THR A 222 -7.87 -7.80 5.98
CA THR A 222 -6.97 -7.52 7.11
C THR A 222 -5.62 -8.18 6.89
N GLN A 223 -5.62 -9.45 6.45
CA GLN A 223 -4.41 -10.21 6.17
C GLN A 223 -3.67 -9.63 4.97
N ASN A 224 -4.38 -9.17 3.92
CA ASN A 224 -3.75 -8.48 2.79
C ASN A 224 -2.99 -7.23 3.26
N VAL A 225 -3.62 -6.40 4.11
CA VAL A 225 -2.96 -5.22 4.69
C VAL A 225 -1.71 -5.62 5.48
N GLN A 226 -1.78 -6.67 6.30
CA GLN A 226 -0.63 -7.17 7.06
C GLN A 226 0.51 -7.64 6.14
N GLN A 227 0.21 -8.28 5.00
CA GLN A 227 1.25 -8.66 4.05
C GLN A 227 1.90 -7.48 3.32
N LEU A 228 1.13 -6.42 3.01
CA LEU A 228 1.71 -5.18 2.48
C LEU A 228 2.71 -4.58 3.49
N VAL A 229 2.36 -4.63 4.78
CA VAL A 229 3.24 -4.17 5.85
C VAL A 229 4.46 -5.08 5.99
N ASN A 230 4.29 -6.40 6.02
CA ASN A 230 5.40 -7.36 6.09
C ASN A 230 6.43 -7.10 4.98
N LEU A 231 5.96 -6.90 3.75
CA LEU A 231 6.82 -6.57 2.62
C LEU A 231 7.63 -5.28 2.87
N LEU A 232 7.00 -4.23 3.41
CA LEU A 232 7.69 -2.98 3.77
C LEU A 232 8.71 -3.18 4.90
N LEU A 233 8.34 -3.91 5.96
CA LEU A 233 9.21 -4.19 7.11
C LEU A 233 10.47 -4.96 6.70
N MET A 234 10.37 -5.89 5.75
CA MET A 234 11.51 -6.67 5.23
C MET A 234 12.64 -5.80 4.63
N LYS A 235 12.33 -4.57 4.19
CA LYS A 235 13.33 -3.62 3.64
C LYS A 235 13.41 -2.32 4.47
N GLY A 236 12.96 -2.34 5.72
CA GLY A 236 12.96 -1.15 6.57
C GLY A 236 12.22 0.05 5.95
N ASN A 237 11.18 -0.20 5.14
CA ASN A 237 10.40 0.86 4.48
C ASN A 237 9.32 1.48 5.41
N ILE A 238 9.58 1.55 6.71
CA ILE A 238 8.70 2.15 7.73
C ILE A 238 9.54 3.04 8.64
N GLY A 239 9.03 4.22 8.99
CA GLY A 239 9.73 5.17 9.86
C GLY A 239 10.85 5.96 9.18
N LYS A 240 10.96 5.89 7.84
CA LYS A 240 11.95 6.63 7.05
C LYS A 240 11.30 7.58 6.04
N PRO A 241 11.86 8.77 5.78
CA PRO A 241 11.34 9.69 4.77
C PRO A 241 11.29 9.06 3.38
N GLY A 242 10.22 9.32 2.64
CA GLY A 242 10.02 8.80 1.29
C GLY A 242 9.57 7.35 1.20
N ALA A 243 9.27 6.69 2.33
CA ALA A 243 8.77 5.32 2.34
C ALA A 243 7.59 5.16 3.32
N GLY A 244 6.84 4.09 3.14
CA GLY A 244 5.79 3.72 4.09
C GLY A 244 4.52 3.20 3.45
N ILE A 245 3.51 3.04 4.31
CA ILE A 245 2.20 2.55 3.93
C ILE A 245 1.23 3.72 3.80
N CYS A 246 0.56 3.82 2.65
CA CYS A 246 -0.38 4.89 2.30
C CYS A 246 -1.77 4.31 1.98
N PRO A 247 -2.59 3.97 2.99
CA PRO A 247 -4.01 3.70 2.79
C PRO A 247 -4.72 4.98 2.33
N LEU A 248 -5.20 4.99 1.10
CA LEU A 248 -5.93 6.11 0.51
C LEU A 248 -7.39 6.06 0.93
N ARG A 249 -7.77 7.05 1.72
CA ARG A 249 -9.07 7.11 2.38
C ARG A 249 -10.05 7.89 1.51
N GLY A 250 -11.30 7.42 1.44
CA GLY A 250 -12.29 7.95 0.50
C GLY A 250 -12.85 9.32 0.89
N HIS A 251 -13.65 9.38 1.94
CA HIS A 251 -14.33 10.61 2.36
C HIS A 251 -13.37 11.57 3.08
N SER A 252 -13.62 12.86 2.90
CA SER A 252 -12.76 13.96 3.36
C SER A 252 -12.42 13.93 4.86
N ASN A 253 -13.37 13.52 5.72
CA ASN A 253 -13.17 13.52 7.17
C ASN A 253 -13.26 12.14 7.83
N VAL A 254 -13.15 11.05 7.07
CA VAL A 254 -13.32 9.71 7.66
C VAL A 254 -12.20 9.38 8.66
N GLN A 255 -11.02 9.97 8.51
CA GLN A 255 -9.94 9.92 9.54
C GLN A 255 -10.31 10.75 10.76
N GLY A 256 -10.87 11.92 10.54
CA GLY A 256 -11.25 12.87 11.58
C GLY A 256 -12.32 12.27 12.48
N ASP A 257 -13.38 11.73 11.90
CA ASP A 257 -14.49 11.08 12.61
C ASP A 257 -13.96 9.96 13.53
N ARG A 258 -13.07 9.07 13.03
CA ARG A 258 -12.41 8.05 13.85
C ARG A 258 -11.51 8.63 14.94
N THR A 259 -10.76 9.69 14.63
CA THR A 259 -9.85 10.34 15.58
C THR A 259 -10.59 10.92 16.78
N VAL A 260 -11.79 11.45 16.58
CA VAL A 260 -12.60 12.04 17.64
C VAL A 260 -13.57 11.06 18.30
N GLY A 261 -13.45 9.75 18.01
CA GLY A 261 -14.17 8.71 18.72
C GLY A 261 -15.50 8.30 18.09
N ILE A 262 -15.75 8.56 16.80
CA ILE A 262 -16.86 7.93 16.08
C ILE A 262 -16.52 6.45 15.83
N THR A 263 -16.86 5.61 16.79
CA THR A 263 -16.65 4.17 16.72
C THR A 263 -17.59 3.42 17.64
N GLU A 264 -18.00 2.25 17.18
CA GLU A 264 -18.77 1.27 17.93
C GLU A 264 -17.94 0.49 18.96
N LYS A 265 -16.60 0.62 18.92
CA LYS A 265 -15.64 0.00 19.84
C LYS A 265 -14.75 1.08 20.48
N PRO A 266 -15.32 1.90 21.38
CA PRO A 266 -14.58 2.97 22.08
C PRO A 266 -13.45 2.43 22.98
#